data_AF-A0A2X2D981-F1
#
_entry.id   AF-A0A2X2D981-F1
#
_cell.length_a   1.000
_cell.length_b   1.000
_cell.length_c   1.000
_cell.angle_alpha   90.00
_cell.angle_beta   90.00
_cell.angle_gamma   90.00
#
_symmetry.space_group_name_H-M   'P 1'
#
loop_
_entity.id
_entity.type
_entity.pdbx_description
1 polymer ?
#
loop_
_entity_poly.entity_id
_entity_poly.type
_entity_poly.pdbx_seq_one_letter_code
_entity_poly.pdbx_strand_id
1 'polypeptide(L)'
;MIDLLNPESCASLLPSDLEKVGQLDIFYANAGSYIGGDLLEANSAGIDCIPNLNVNAVMKNVHDVLPHMIERGTGNIVVNGSVAGHFPVSWEPVYAMSKWAINSFVQTVRRQVNKPVFASRRFLLAPF
;
A
#
# COMPACT_ATOMS: atom_id res chain seq x y z
N MET A 1 12.23 -3.19 14.49
CA MET A 1 10.81 -2.83 14.26
C MET A 1 10.82 -1.60 13.37
N ILE A 2 10.08 -1.60 12.25
CA ILE A 2 10.02 -0.48 11.30
C ILE A 2 8.81 0.39 11.65
N ASP A 3 8.97 1.71 11.64
CA ASP A 3 7.88 2.66 11.79
C ASP A 3 7.49 3.23 10.42
N LEU A 4 6.29 2.88 9.95
CA LEU A 4 5.82 3.27 8.63
C LEU A 4 5.30 4.71 8.55
N LEU A 5 5.16 5.38 9.68
CA LEU A 5 4.88 6.81 9.73
C LEU A 5 6.17 7.65 9.68
N ASN A 6 7.34 7.02 9.85
CA ASN A 6 8.64 7.66 9.71
C ASN A 6 9.21 7.45 8.29
N PRO A 7 9.34 8.52 7.47
CA PRO A 7 9.87 8.41 6.11
C PRO A 7 11.28 7.84 6.01
N GLU A 8 12.16 8.14 6.97
CA GLU A 8 13.54 7.62 7.00
C GLU A 8 13.54 6.11 7.26
N SER A 9 12.65 5.64 8.14
CA SER A 9 12.49 4.22 8.41
C SER A 9 12.01 3.47 7.16
N CYS A 10 11.03 4.03 6.43
CA CYS A 10 10.54 3.45 5.17
C CYS A 10 11.63 3.40 4.08
N ALA A 11 12.39 4.49 3.91
CA ALA A 11 13.44 4.57 2.89
C ALA A 11 14.55 3.52 3.07
N SER A 12 14.78 3.09 4.31
CA SER A 12 15.78 2.05 4.64
C SER A 12 15.30 0.61 4.39
N LEU A 13 14.00 0.40 4.19
CA LEU A 13 13.39 -0.94 4.17
C LEU A 13 13.97 -1.80 3.05
N LEU A 14 13.80 -1.37 1.80
CA LEU A 14 14.26 -2.13 0.63
C LEU A 14 15.79 -2.36 0.65
N PRO A 15 16.65 -1.34 0.85
CA PRO A 15 18.09 -1.57 0.94
C PRO A 15 18.47 -2.60 2.01
N SER A 16 17.91 -2.45 3.22
CA SER A 16 18.24 -3.34 4.35
C SER A 16 17.75 -4.77 4.15
N ASP A 17 16.66 -4.97 3.39
CA ASP A 17 16.17 -6.30 3.05
C ASP A 17 17.04 -6.93 1.95
N LEU A 18 17.40 -6.17 0.92
CA LEU A 18 18.28 -6.63 -0.15
C LEU A 18 19.68 -6.99 0.37
N GLU A 19 20.22 -6.29 1.36
CA GLU A 19 21.48 -6.67 2.02
C GLU A 19 21.41 -8.06 2.67
N LYS A 20 20.24 -8.45 3.20
CA LYS A 20 20.06 -9.72 3.93
C LYS A 20 19.76 -10.88 3.01
N VAL A 21 18.90 -10.66 2.01
CA VAL A 21 18.34 -11.74 1.18
C VAL A 21 18.68 -11.64 -0.29
N GLY A 22 19.34 -10.55 -0.73
CA GLY A 22 19.77 -10.32 -2.11
C GLY A 22 18.64 -9.99 -3.09
N GLN A 23 17.39 -10.39 -2.79
CA GLN A 23 16.28 -10.32 -3.71
C GLN A 23 14.92 -10.20 -2.98
N LEU A 24 14.01 -9.38 -3.52
CA LEU A 24 12.64 -9.26 -3.04
C LEU A 24 11.63 -9.73 -4.11
N ASP A 25 11.04 -10.91 -3.91
CA ASP A 25 10.07 -11.49 -4.87
C ASP A 25 8.62 -11.08 -4.62
N ILE A 26 8.27 -10.88 -3.36
CA ILE A 26 6.92 -10.55 -2.92
C ILE A 26 7.00 -9.42 -1.91
N PHE A 27 6.30 -8.34 -2.17
CA PHE A 27 6.11 -7.25 -1.21
C PHE A 27 4.65 -7.20 -0.77
N TYR A 28 4.42 -7.37 0.54
CA TYR A 28 3.08 -7.30 1.11
C TYR A 28 2.91 -6.00 1.90
N ALA A 29 2.24 -5.02 1.27
CA ALA A 29 1.85 -3.77 1.92
C ALA A 29 0.62 -4.01 2.80
N ASN A 30 0.85 -4.67 3.95
CA ASN A 30 -0.22 -5.10 4.85
C ASN A 30 -0.60 -4.06 5.91
N ALA A 31 0.40 -3.33 6.39
CA ALA A 31 0.25 -2.50 7.57
C ALA A 31 -0.88 -1.49 7.40
N GLY A 32 -1.71 -1.40 8.44
CA GLY A 32 -2.82 -0.49 8.50
C GLY A 32 -3.40 -0.45 9.91
N SER A 33 -4.11 0.62 10.19
CA SER A 33 -4.88 0.80 11.42
C SER A 33 -6.35 0.95 11.09
N TYR A 34 -7.19 0.87 12.13
CA TYR A 34 -8.63 0.95 12.06
C TYR A 34 -9.13 2.05 12.99
N ILE A 35 -10.11 2.80 12.53
CA ILE A 35 -10.93 3.68 13.36
C ILE A 35 -12.40 3.50 12.96
N GLY A 36 -13.24 3.23 13.95
CA GLY A 36 -14.69 3.14 13.80
C GLY A 36 -15.39 4.23 14.61
N GLY A 37 -16.72 4.24 14.53
CA GLY A 37 -17.59 5.25 15.12
C GLY A 37 -18.05 6.30 14.10
N ASP A 38 -19.00 7.11 14.55
CA ASP A 38 -19.49 8.24 13.77
C ASP A 38 -18.37 9.27 13.58
N LEU A 39 -18.38 9.96 12.43
CA LEU A 39 -17.38 10.98 12.13
C LEU A 39 -17.31 12.09 13.20
N LEU A 40 -18.44 12.41 13.83
CA LEU A 40 -18.51 13.43 14.88
C LEU A 40 -17.76 13.04 16.15
N GLU A 41 -17.55 11.75 16.40
CA GLU A 41 -16.85 11.22 17.57
C GLU A 41 -15.35 10.96 17.27
N ALA A 42 -14.94 11.08 16.00
CA ALA A 42 -13.56 10.83 15.60
C ALA A 42 -12.64 11.97 16.06
N ASN A 43 -11.55 11.63 16.74
CA ASN A 43 -10.51 12.60 17.07
C ASN A 43 -9.61 12.90 15.86
N SER A 44 -9.11 14.14 15.78
CA SER A 44 -8.27 14.59 14.66
C SER A 44 -7.01 13.74 14.46
N ALA A 45 -6.39 13.27 15.54
CA ALA A 45 -5.18 12.43 15.44
C ALA A 45 -5.46 11.10 14.72
N GLY A 46 -6.63 10.50 14.94
CA GLY A 46 -7.08 9.30 14.23
C GLY A 46 -7.41 9.59 12.77
N ILE A 47 -8.06 10.74 12.51
CA ILE A 47 -8.36 11.22 11.15
C ILE A 47 -7.06 11.41 10.35
N ASP A 48 -5.99 11.89 10.96
CA ASP A 48 -4.70 12.10 10.30
C ASP A 48 -3.87 10.81 10.21
N CYS A 49 -3.90 9.97 11.24
CA CYS A 49 -3.12 8.74 11.29
C CYS A 49 -3.56 7.74 10.21
N ILE A 50 -4.88 7.56 10.02
CA ILE A 50 -5.42 6.53 9.12
C ILE A 50 -5.00 6.75 7.66
N PRO A 51 -5.15 7.93 7.04
CA PRO A 51 -4.67 8.18 5.69
C PRO A 51 -3.14 8.08 5.59
N ASN A 52 -2.41 8.54 6.61
CA ASN A 52 -0.96 8.49 6.58
C ASN A 52 -0.43 7.06 6.60
N LEU A 53 -0.98 6.19 7.43
CA LEU A 53 -0.56 4.79 7.52
C LEU A 53 -1.15 3.95 6.39
N ASN A 54 -2.48 3.98 6.21
CA ASN A 54 -3.17 3.07 5.30
C ASN A 54 -3.00 3.47 3.83
N VAL A 55 -2.71 4.73 3.53
CA VAL A 55 -2.62 5.24 2.16
C VAL A 55 -1.20 5.71 1.85
N ASN A 56 -0.70 6.74 2.54
CA ASN A 56 0.56 7.38 2.17
C ASN A 56 1.76 6.43 2.34
N ALA A 57 1.86 5.71 3.46
CA ALA A 57 2.95 4.77 3.67
C ALA A 57 2.93 3.63 2.64
N VAL A 58 1.75 3.09 2.32
CA VAL A 58 1.58 2.07 1.28
C VAL A 58 2.03 2.58 -0.08
N MET A 59 1.57 3.76 -0.50
CA MET A 59 1.94 4.33 -1.81
C MET A 59 3.45 4.55 -1.93
N LYS A 60 4.09 5.07 -0.88
CA LYS A 60 5.54 5.31 -0.84
C LYS A 60 6.32 4.01 -0.91
N ASN A 61 5.96 3.01 -0.11
CA ASN A 61 6.67 1.73 -0.14
C ASN A 61 6.49 0.99 -1.47
N VAL A 62 5.30 1.06 -2.07
CA VAL A 62 5.08 0.52 -3.42
C VAL A 62 5.94 1.26 -4.43
N HIS A 63 6.00 2.59 -4.37
CA HIS A 63 6.88 3.39 -5.23
C HIS A 63 8.35 2.97 -5.09
N ASP A 64 8.83 2.70 -3.87
CA ASP A 64 10.25 2.40 -3.63
C ASP A 64 10.62 0.97 -4.07
N VAL A 65 9.72 0.01 -3.90
CA VAL A 65 9.93 -1.40 -4.29
C VAL A 65 9.77 -1.61 -5.81
N LEU A 66 8.92 -0.82 -6.45
CA LEU A 66 8.52 -1.06 -7.83
C LEU A 66 9.69 -1.00 -8.84
N PRO A 67 10.64 -0.05 -8.79
CA PRO A 67 11.81 -0.03 -9.66
C PRO A 67 12.63 -1.32 -9.65
N HIS A 68 12.87 -1.89 -8.46
CA HIS A 68 13.62 -3.15 -8.31
C HIS A 68 12.92 -4.32 -9.03
N MET A 69 11.60 -4.44 -8.84
CA MET A 69 10.82 -5.50 -9.50
C MET A 69 10.70 -5.27 -11.02
N ILE A 70 10.58 -4.00 -11.44
CA ILE A 70 10.58 -3.61 -12.86
C ILE A 70 11.91 -3.99 -13.51
N GLU A 71 13.05 -3.65 -12.91
CA GLU A 71 14.36 -3.98 -13.47
C GLU A 71 14.52 -5.50 -13.68
N ARG A 72 14.07 -6.30 -12.71
CA ARG A 72 14.09 -7.77 -12.76
C ARG A 72 13.05 -8.38 -13.70
N GLY A 73 12.09 -7.59 -14.19
CA GLY A 73 10.99 -8.08 -15.02
C GLY A 73 10.02 -9.03 -14.31
N THR A 74 10.11 -9.17 -12.99
CA THR A 74 9.28 -10.06 -12.18
C THR A 74 9.12 -9.52 -10.76
N GLY A 75 7.96 -9.77 -10.16
CA GLY A 75 7.67 -9.42 -8.77
C GLY A 75 6.16 -9.39 -8.51
N ASN A 76 5.78 -9.54 -7.25
CA ASN A 76 4.38 -9.44 -6.85
C ASN A 76 4.25 -8.45 -5.70
N ILE A 77 3.31 -7.52 -5.83
CA ILE A 77 2.92 -6.63 -4.75
C ILE A 77 1.49 -6.97 -4.35
N VAL A 78 1.30 -7.30 -3.08
CA VAL A 78 -0.03 -7.49 -2.50
C VAL A 78 -0.29 -6.29 -1.61
N VAL A 79 -1.48 -5.69 -1.73
CA VAL A 79 -1.89 -4.59 -0.87
C VAL A 79 -3.11 -5.02 -0.07
N ASN A 80 -3.07 -4.81 1.24
CA ASN A 80 -4.19 -5.15 2.11
C ASN A 80 -5.37 -4.21 1.87
N GLY A 81 -6.41 -4.72 1.23
CA GLY A 81 -7.67 -4.05 1.00
C GLY A 81 -8.63 -4.25 2.17
N SER A 82 -9.93 -4.22 1.87
CA SER A 82 -11.02 -4.48 2.80
C SER A 82 -12.35 -4.53 2.04
N VAL A 83 -13.36 -5.20 2.63
CA VAL A 83 -14.76 -5.04 2.22
C VAL A 83 -15.20 -3.57 2.30
N ALA A 84 -14.66 -2.82 3.27
CA ALA A 84 -14.90 -1.39 3.44
C ALA A 84 -14.43 -0.54 2.25
N GLY A 85 -13.55 -1.08 1.39
CA GLY A 85 -13.12 -0.43 0.15
C GLY A 85 -14.05 -0.68 -1.05
N HIS A 86 -15.14 -1.41 -0.85
CA HIS A 86 -16.12 -1.78 -1.88
C HIS A 86 -17.57 -1.44 -1.49
N PHE A 87 -17.81 -1.17 -0.20
CA PHE A 87 -19.11 -0.81 0.33
C PHE A 87 -18.96 0.38 1.28
N PRO A 88 -19.83 1.41 1.22
CA PRO A 88 -19.80 2.52 2.16
C PRO A 88 -20.32 2.07 3.53
N VAL A 89 -19.41 1.68 4.41
CA VAL A 89 -19.73 1.25 5.77
C VAL A 89 -19.96 2.49 6.65
N SER A 90 -21.17 2.66 7.16
CA SER A 90 -21.59 3.91 7.82
C SER A 90 -20.88 4.20 9.14
N TRP A 91 -20.44 3.18 9.88
CA TRP A 91 -19.81 3.30 11.19
C TRP A 91 -18.28 3.39 11.15
N GLU A 92 -17.66 3.60 9.99
CA GLU A 92 -16.19 3.68 9.86
C GLU A 92 -15.73 4.58 8.69
N PRO A 93 -16.23 5.83 8.60
CA PRO A 93 -16.07 6.67 7.41
C PRO A 93 -14.61 6.94 7.02
N VAL A 94 -13.72 7.15 8.00
CA VAL A 94 -12.29 7.43 7.76
C VAL A 94 -11.56 6.17 7.29
N TYR A 95 -11.83 5.02 7.92
CA TYR A 95 -11.23 3.75 7.52
C TYR A 95 -11.70 3.31 6.13
N ALA A 96 -13.02 3.35 5.87
CA ALA A 96 -13.58 3.04 4.57
C ALA A 96 -12.93 3.90 3.48
N MET A 97 -12.88 5.22 3.67
CA MET A 97 -12.19 6.14 2.75
C MET A 97 -10.76 5.68 2.42
N SER A 98 -9.96 5.29 3.42
CA SER A 98 -8.59 4.82 3.19
C SER A 98 -8.53 3.57 2.31
N LYS A 99 -9.49 2.66 2.43
CA LYS A 99 -9.56 1.41 1.67
C LYS A 99 -10.09 1.62 0.25
N TRP A 100 -11.01 2.54 0.05
CA TRP A 100 -11.39 3.00 -1.29
C TRP A 100 -10.20 3.65 -2.02
N ALA A 101 -9.45 4.51 -1.33
CA ALA A 101 -8.27 5.17 -1.89
C ALA A 101 -7.22 4.15 -2.37
N ILE A 102 -6.90 3.16 -1.52
CA ILE A 102 -5.94 2.11 -1.87
C ILE A 102 -6.42 1.19 -2.99
N ASN A 103 -7.71 0.85 -3.04
CA ASN A 103 -8.26 0.10 -4.16
C ASN A 103 -8.07 0.84 -5.47
N SER A 104 -8.37 2.15 -5.49
CA SER A 104 -8.15 3.00 -6.67
C SER A 104 -6.67 3.08 -7.08
N PHE A 105 -5.79 3.27 -6.10
CA PHE A 105 -4.33 3.29 -6.31
C PHE A 105 -3.84 2.00 -6.96
N VAL A 106 -4.18 0.84 -6.38
CA VAL A 106 -3.81 -0.49 -6.90
C VAL A 106 -4.28 -0.68 -8.33
N GLN A 107 -5.56 -0.38 -8.62
CA GLN A 107 -6.13 -0.54 -9.95
C GLN A 107 -5.46 0.38 -10.97
N THR A 108 -5.04 1.58 -10.57
CA THR A 108 -4.37 2.55 -11.44
C THR A 108 -2.94 2.14 -11.72
N VAL A 109 -2.15 1.81 -10.69
CA VAL A 109 -0.75 1.39 -10.85
C VAL A 109 -0.67 0.08 -11.62
N ARG A 110 -1.57 -0.87 -11.38
CA ARG A 110 -1.64 -2.13 -12.13
C ARG A 110 -1.75 -1.87 -13.65
N ARG A 111 -2.51 -0.87 -14.07
CA ARG A 111 -2.63 -0.50 -15.50
C ARG A 111 -1.37 0.17 -16.03
N GLN A 112 -0.64 0.92 -15.20
CA GLN A 112 0.62 1.54 -15.60
C GLN A 112 1.72 0.51 -15.87
N VAL A 113 1.83 -0.49 -15.00
CA VAL A 113 2.90 -1.51 -15.06
C VAL A 113 2.61 -2.63 -16.05
N ASN A 114 1.34 -2.86 -16.41
CA ASN A 114 0.93 -3.84 -17.42
C ASN A 114 0.77 -3.27 -18.84
N LYS A 115 1.33 -2.08 -19.12
CA LYS A 115 1.34 -1.54 -20.49
C LYS A 115 2.07 -2.48 -21.45
N PRO A 116 1.76 -2.49 -22.76
CA PRO A 116 2.38 -3.38 -23.74
C PRO A 116 3.91 -3.34 -23.79
N VAL A 117 4.51 -2.19 -23.48
CA VAL A 117 5.97 -2.01 -23.35
C VAL A 117 6.60 -2.90 -22.25
N PHE A 118 5.77 -3.42 -21.34
CA PHE A 118 6.13 -4.30 -20.23
C PHE A 118 5.48 -5.69 -20.35
N ALA A 119 4.86 -6.04 -21.49
CA ALA A 119 4.02 -7.25 -21.64
C ALA A 119 4.72 -8.59 -21.41
N SER A 120 6.05 -8.65 -21.42
CA SER A 120 6.82 -9.85 -21.07
C SER A 120 6.96 -10.09 -19.56
N ARG A 121 6.44 -9.19 -18.71
CA ARG A 121 6.68 -9.16 -17.26
C ARG A 121 5.50 -9.75 -16.50
N ARG A 122 5.79 -10.71 -15.62
CA ARG A 122 4.79 -11.24 -14.66
C ARG A 122 4.76 -10.33 -13.44
N PHE A 123 3.88 -9.34 -13.46
CA PHE A 123 3.67 -8.42 -12.35
C PHE A 123 2.23 -8.49 -11.84
N LEU A 124 2.06 -8.96 -10.60
CA LEU A 124 0.77 -8.95 -9.92
C LEU A 124 0.75 -7.79 -8.92
N LEU A 125 -0.20 -6.87 -9.11
CA LEU A 125 -0.61 -5.92 -8.08
C LEU A 125 -2.10 -6.13 -7.84
N ALA A 126 -2.46 -6.65 -6.66
CA ALA A 126 -3.83 -6.99 -6.32
C ALA A 126 -4.20 -6.50 -4.92
N PRO A 127 -5.44 -6.01 -4.73
CA PRO A 127 -5.99 -5.87 -3.39
C PRO A 127 -6.30 -7.27 -2.83
N PHE A 128 -6.09 -7.46 -1.54
CA PHE A 128 -6.70 -8.55 -0.78
C PHE A 128 -7.97 -8.06 -0.07
#